data_AF-A0AAN7TUG9-F1
#
_entry.id   AF-A0AAN7TUG9-F1
#
_cell.length_a   1.000
_cell.length_b   1.000
_cell.length_c   1.000
_cell.angle_alpha   90.00
_cell.angle_beta   90.00
_cell.angle_gamma   90.00
#
_symmetry.space_group_name_H-M   'P 1'
#
loop_
_entity.id
_entity.type
_entity.pdbx_description
1 polymer ?
#
loop_
_entity_poly.entity_id
_entity_poly.type
_entity_poly.pdbx_seq_one_letter_code
_entity_poly.pdbx_strand_id
1 'polypeptide(L)'
;MPRMVAPPPSGEFTVRLIKPFSGPATHTIEVIGEPNRPAVARNKTHQHGSNGASQEKVGDVPADDVNELMSLITTLRGFPSHETEDVYGANVILEFATMEIQWSNKDENTSAITEIAGEQKDDFKRVADSVDALARQFARKDSAV
;
A
#
# COMPACT_ATOMS: atom_id res chain seq x y z
N MET A 1 9.93 -17.82 11.84
CA MET A 1 8.86 -17.63 10.84
C MET A 1 9.39 -18.09 9.48
N PRO A 2 8.65 -18.88 8.69
CA PRO A 2 9.11 -19.26 7.36
C PRO A 2 9.20 -17.99 6.51
N ARG A 3 10.42 -17.64 6.06
CA ARG A 3 10.62 -16.57 5.09
C ARG A 3 9.85 -16.97 3.83
N MET A 4 8.79 -16.23 3.50
CA MET A 4 8.15 -16.34 2.19
C MET A 4 9.25 -16.20 1.15
N VAL A 5 9.41 -17.25 0.34
CA VAL A 5 10.34 -17.27 -0.78
C VAL A 5 9.91 -16.11 -1.68
N ALA A 6 10.73 -15.07 -1.81
CA ALA A 6 10.45 -14.00 -2.74
C ALA A 6 10.23 -14.65 -4.12
N PRO A 7 9.13 -14.33 -4.83
CA PRO A 7 8.97 -14.74 -6.22
C PRO A 7 10.24 -14.34 -7.00
N PRO A 8 10.58 -15.04 -8.10
CA PRO A 8 11.67 -14.61 -8.97
C PRO A 8 11.50 -13.11 -9.30
N PRO A 9 12.57 -12.34 -9.55
CA PRO A 9 12.46 -10.93 -9.88
C PRO A 9 11.76 -10.79 -11.24
N SER A 10 10.44 -10.93 -11.25
CA SER A 10 9.56 -10.34 -12.24
C SER A 10 9.80 -8.84 -12.14
N GLY A 11 9.80 -8.13 -13.25
CA GLY A 11 9.90 -6.66 -13.25
C GLY A 11 8.66 -5.99 -12.64
N GLU A 12 7.97 -6.67 -11.73
CA GLU A 12 6.73 -6.28 -11.12
C GLU A 12 7.00 -5.41 -9.90
N PHE A 13 6.11 -4.45 -9.68
CA PHE A 13 5.98 -3.71 -8.45
C PHE A 13 4.71 -4.13 -7.72
N THR A 14 4.74 -4.03 -6.41
CA THR A 14 3.60 -4.19 -5.52
C THR A 14 3.48 -2.98 -4.63
N VAL A 15 2.29 -2.39 -4.56
CA VAL A 15 1.93 -1.33 -3.61
C VAL A 15 0.78 -1.83 -2.76
N ARG A 16 0.94 -1.80 -1.44
CA ARG A 16 -0.03 -2.31 -0.50
C ARG A 16 -0.37 -1.24 0.53
N LEU A 17 -1.67 -1.02 0.73
CA LEU A 17 -2.20 -0.15 1.77
C LEU A 17 -3.12 -0.95 2.69
N ILE A 18 -2.89 -0.91 4.00
CA ILE A 18 -3.66 -1.63 5.01
C ILE A 18 -4.23 -0.65 6.02
N LYS A 19 -5.51 -0.79 6.38
CA LYS A 19 -6.18 -0.03 7.43
C LYS A 19 -6.79 -0.98 8.46
N PRO A 20 -6.73 -0.69 9.77
CA PRO A 20 -5.94 0.37 10.43
C PRO A 20 -4.44 0.03 10.52
N PHE A 21 -3.62 0.97 11.03
CA PHE A 21 -2.17 0.74 11.25
C PHE A 21 -1.89 -0.35 12.30
N SER A 22 -2.71 -0.37 13.35
CA SER A 22 -2.62 -1.34 14.45
C SER A 22 -3.98 -2.00 14.70
N GLY A 23 -3.97 -3.31 14.98
CA GLY A 23 -5.17 -4.13 15.14
C GLY A 23 -5.53 -4.95 13.89
N PRO A 24 -6.71 -5.60 13.87
CA PRO A 24 -7.13 -6.42 12.75
C PRO A 24 -7.42 -5.55 11.52
N ALA A 25 -6.83 -5.92 10.38
CA ALA A 25 -7.05 -5.23 9.12
C ALA A 25 -8.53 -5.28 8.73
N THR A 26 -9.13 -4.12 8.47
CA THR A 26 -10.51 -3.96 7.98
C THR A 26 -10.52 -3.68 6.49
N HIS A 27 -9.47 -3.04 5.98
CA HIS A 27 -9.32 -2.69 4.58
C HIS A 27 -7.91 -3.00 4.10
N THR A 28 -7.80 -3.61 2.93
CA THR A 28 -6.52 -3.89 2.28
C THR A 28 -6.63 -3.59 0.81
N ILE A 29 -5.75 -2.72 0.33
CA ILE A 29 -5.60 -2.41 -1.08
C ILE A 29 -4.26 -2.94 -1.53
N GLU A 30 -4.23 -3.56 -2.70
CA GLU A 30 -3.03 -4.10 -3.31
C GLU A 30 -3.03 -3.75 -4.80
N VAL A 31 -1.99 -3.06 -5.28
CA VAL A 31 -1.77 -2.75 -6.69
C VAL A 31 -0.54 -3.52 -7.14
N ILE A 32 -0.71 -4.40 -8.12
CA ILE A 32 0.35 -5.27 -8.65
C ILE A 32 0.46 -5.00 -10.15
N GLY A 33 1.64 -4.70 -10.65
CA GLY A 33 1.83 -4.49 -12.08
C GLY A 33 3.28 -4.37 -12.47
N GLU A 34 3.53 -4.02 -13.72
CA GLU A 34 4.87 -3.73 -14.24
C GLU A 34 4.98 -2.25 -14.62
N PRO A 35 6.17 -1.62 -14.47
CA PRO A 35 6.39 -0.25 -14.92
C PRO A 35 6.03 -0.08 -16.41
N ASN A 36 5.41 1.06 -16.75
CA ASN A 36 4.95 1.37 -18.11
C ASN A 36 3.89 0.40 -18.69
N ARG A 37 3.22 -0.39 -17.84
CA ARG A 37 2.12 -1.26 -18.24
C ARG A 37 0.90 -1.05 -17.33
N PRO A 38 -0.30 -1.48 -17.77
CA PRO A 38 -1.44 -1.57 -16.88
C PRO A 38 -1.14 -2.48 -15.68
N ALA A 39 -1.69 -2.11 -14.52
CA ALA A 39 -1.60 -2.87 -13.29
C ALA A 39 -2.97 -3.42 -12.88
N VAL A 40 -2.99 -4.29 -11.89
CA VAL A 40 -4.22 -4.82 -11.28
C VAL A 40 -4.34 -4.24 -9.88
N ALA A 41 -5.43 -3.53 -9.62
CA ALA A 41 -5.80 -3.08 -8.28
C ALA A 41 -6.79 -4.09 -7.66
N ARG A 42 -6.51 -4.49 -6.43
CA ARG A 42 -7.36 -5.32 -5.58
C ARG A 42 -7.75 -4.52 -4.35
N ASN A 43 -9.02 -4.56 -4.01
CA ASN A 43 -9.57 -3.94 -2.82
C ASN A 43 -10.30 -5.00 -2.01
N LYS A 44 -9.76 -5.33 -0.84
CA LYS A 44 -10.29 -6.30 0.11
C LYS A 44 -10.87 -5.57 1.31
N THR A 45 -12.15 -5.80 1.57
CA THR A 45 -12.81 -5.36 2.80
C THR A 45 -13.06 -6.57 3.68
N HIS A 46 -12.48 -6.56 4.87
CA HIS A 46 -12.60 -7.62 5.86
C HIS A 46 -13.78 -7.30 6.77
N GLN A 47 -14.86 -8.07 6.69
CA GLN A 47 -15.98 -7.96 7.63
C GLN A 47 -15.71 -8.80 8.88
N HIS A 48 -15.87 -8.19 10.05
CA HIS A 48 -15.78 -8.88 11.33
C HIS A 48 -17.18 -9.35 11.77
N GLY A 49 -17.44 -10.66 11.71
CA GLY A 49 -18.71 -11.28 12.13
C GLY A 49 -18.74 -12.80 11.86
N SER A 50 -19.64 -13.54 12.51
CA SER A 50 -19.69 -15.02 12.48
C SER A 50 -19.89 -15.67 11.10
N ASN A 51 -20.24 -14.90 10.07
CA ASN A 51 -20.35 -15.33 8.67
C ASN A 51 -19.38 -14.56 7.76
N GLY A 52 -18.24 -14.08 8.29
CA GLY A 52 -17.34 -13.09 7.71
C GLY A 52 -16.84 -13.40 6.30
N ALA A 53 -17.64 -13.08 5.29
CA ALA A 53 -17.22 -13.05 3.90
C ALA A 53 -16.39 -11.77 3.70
N SER A 54 -15.11 -11.93 3.43
CA SER A 54 -14.30 -10.84 2.90
C SER A 54 -14.78 -10.51 1.50
N GLN A 55 -15.03 -9.24 1.22
CA GLN A 55 -15.38 -8.78 -0.13
C GLN A 55 -14.11 -8.36 -0.83
N GLU A 56 -13.81 -8.99 -1.97
CA GLU A 56 -12.71 -8.61 -2.82
C GLU A 56 -13.24 -8.02 -4.11
N LYS A 57 -12.78 -6.81 -4.44
CA LYS A 57 -13.00 -6.18 -5.73
C LYS A 57 -11.69 -6.06 -6.47
N VAL A 58 -11.72 -6.25 -7.78
CA VAL A 58 -10.55 -6.22 -8.65
C VAL A 58 -10.84 -5.34 -9.85
N GLY A 59 -9.80 -4.73 -10.40
CA GLY A 59 -9.88 -4.07 -11.69
C GLY A 59 -8.53 -3.65 -12.22
N ASP A 60 -8.53 -3.27 -13.49
CA ASP A 60 -7.34 -2.88 -14.22
C ASP A 60 -7.10 -1.38 -14.05
N VAL A 61 -5.86 -1.01 -13.78
CA VAL A 61 -5.36 0.36 -13.66
C VAL A 61 -4.57 0.65 -14.94
N PRO A 62 -4.89 1.71 -15.70
CA PRO A 62 -4.19 2.02 -16.92
C PRO A 62 -2.76 2.49 -16.64
N ALA A 63 -1.89 2.40 -17.66
CA ALA A 63 -0.47 2.69 -17.51
C ALA A 63 -0.19 4.14 -17.07
N ASP A 64 -1.02 5.10 -17.46
CA ASP A 64 -0.85 6.51 -17.09
C ASP A 64 -1.00 6.72 -15.57
N ASP A 65 -2.05 6.15 -14.97
CA ASP A 65 -2.28 6.18 -13.52
C ASP A 65 -1.21 5.38 -12.75
N VAL A 66 -0.69 4.29 -13.33
CA VAL A 66 0.44 3.53 -12.77
C VAL A 66 1.70 4.40 -12.71
N ASN A 67 2.00 5.13 -13.78
CA ASN A 67 3.18 5.99 -13.83
C ASN A 67 3.08 7.14 -12.82
N GLU A 68 1.88 7.73 -12.65
CA GLU A 68 1.65 8.73 -11.60
C GLU A 68 1.82 8.15 -10.20
N LEU A 69 1.24 6.96 -9.94
CA LEU A 69 1.41 6.26 -8.66
C LEU A 69 2.89 6.01 -8.34
N MET A 70 3.66 5.53 -9.32
CA MET A 70 5.09 5.30 -9.15
C MET A 70 5.84 6.59 -8.85
N SER A 71 5.51 7.70 -9.54
CA SER A 71 6.09 9.01 -9.24
C SER A 71 5.77 9.46 -7.81
N LEU A 72 4.54 9.26 -7.34
CA LEU A 72 4.14 9.60 -5.97
C LEU A 72 4.88 8.76 -4.93
N ILE A 73 5.04 7.45 -5.16
CA ILE A 73 5.73 6.57 -4.21
C ILE A 73 7.21 6.91 -4.07
N THR A 74 7.85 7.37 -5.14
CA THR A 74 9.26 7.79 -5.05
C THR A 74 9.49 8.97 -4.11
N THR A 75 8.48 9.81 -3.83
CA THR A 75 8.61 10.91 -2.86
C THR A 75 8.73 10.41 -1.43
N LEU A 76 8.14 9.25 -1.12
CA LEU A 76 8.23 8.61 0.20
C LEU A 76 9.55 7.85 0.40
N ARG A 77 10.43 7.82 -0.59
CA ARG A 77 11.73 7.15 -0.46
C ARG A 77 12.54 7.82 0.64
N GLY A 78 12.96 7.04 1.63
CA GLY A 78 13.75 7.53 2.76
C GLY A 78 12.92 8.21 3.85
N PHE A 79 11.58 8.16 3.74
CA PHE A 79 10.72 8.52 4.83
C PHE A 79 10.93 7.55 6.01
N PRO A 80 10.88 8.03 7.26
CA PRO A 80 11.06 7.17 8.41
C PRO A 80 9.92 6.16 8.59
N SER A 81 10.23 5.00 9.16
CA SER A 81 9.25 3.94 9.47
C SER A 81 9.16 3.74 10.99
N HIS A 82 8.14 3.07 11.49
CA HIS A 82 8.11 2.64 12.89
C HIS A 82 7.26 1.38 13.03
N GLU A 83 7.76 0.35 13.70
CA GLU A 83 7.07 -0.96 13.78
C GLU A 83 5.72 -0.87 14.52
N THR A 84 5.64 -0.03 15.54
CA THR A 84 4.53 -0.04 16.51
C THR A 84 3.72 1.25 16.58
N GLU A 85 4.18 2.33 15.97
CA GLU A 85 3.59 3.66 16.10
C GLU A 85 3.29 4.25 14.73
N ASP A 86 2.09 4.82 14.57
CA ASP A 86 1.73 5.57 13.39
C ASP A 86 2.29 6.99 13.48
N VAL A 87 3.57 7.13 13.14
CA VAL A 87 4.30 8.41 13.21
C VAL A 87 3.74 9.49 12.26
N TYR A 88 2.93 9.08 11.28
CA TYR A 88 2.29 9.96 10.30
C TYR A 88 0.87 10.36 10.71
N GLY A 89 0.23 9.65 11.64
CA GLY A 89 -1.12 9.93 12.12
C GLY A 89 -2.22 9.66 11.08
N ALA A 90 -1.94 8.88 10.05
CA ALA A 90 -2.88 8.56 8.97
C ALA A 90 -3.71 7.29 9.22
N ASN A 91 -3.35 6.51 10.25
CA ASN A 91 -3.90 5.22 10.63
C ASN A 91 -3.90 4.19 9.50
N VAL A 92 -2.83 4.19 8.69
CA VAL A 92 -2.63 3.26 7.58
C VAL A 92 -1.22 2.69 7.57
N ILE A 93 -1.08 1.44 7.16
CA ILE A 93 0.19 0.86 6.75
C ILE A 93 0.31 1.05 5.25
N LEU A 94 1.42 1.61 4.78
CA LEU A 94 1.75 1.74 3.37
C LEU A 94 3.07 1.02 3.11
N GLU A 95 3.04 0.11 2.15
CA GLU A 95 4.16 -0.73 1.79
C GLU A 95 4.32 -0.73 0.28
N PHE A 96 5.55 -0.65 -0.19
CA PHE A 96 5.85 -0.78 -1.61
C PHE A 96 7.11 -1.59 -1.82
N ALA A 97 7.02 -2.51 -2.77
CA ALA A 97 8.10 -3.32 -3.26
C ALA A 97 8.19 -3.08 -4.76
N THR A 98 9.20 -2.32 -5.17
CA THR A 98 9.51 -2.01 -6.57
C THR A 98 10.90 -2.55 -6.88
N MET A 99 11.35 -2.47 -8.13
CA MET A 99 12.71 -2.89 -8.51
C MET A 99 13.81 -2.07 -7.81
N GLU A 100 13.51 -0.82 -7.43
CA GLU A 100 14.50 0.11 -6.87
C GLU A 100 14.33 0.37 -5.36
N ILE A 101 13.10 0.21 -4.86
CA ILE A 101 12.70 0.64 -3.52
C ILE A 101 11.86 -0.45 -2.88
N GLN A 102 12.30 -0.90 -1.71
CA GLN A 102 11.51 -1.69 -0.78
C GLN A 102 11.37 -0.89 0.51
N TRP A 103 10.14 -0.59 0.91
CA TRP A 103 9.87 0.21 2.09
C TRP A 103 8.46 -0.03 2.61
N SER A 104 8.32 -0.08 3.93
CA SER A 104 7.05 0.01 4.65
C SER A 104 7.16 1.04 5.76
N ASN A 105 6.11 1.83 5.98
CA ASN A 105 6.04 2.72 7.15
C ASN A 105 5.96 1.97 8.49
N LYS A 106 5.76 0.64 8.45
CA LYS A 106 5.74 -0.26 9.60
C LYS A 106 6.98 -1.17 9.67
N ASP A 107 8.06 -0.80 9.00
CA ASP A 107 9.35 -1.48 9.18
C ASP A 107 10.08 -0.99 10.44
N GLU A 108 10.94 -1.84 10.99
CA GLU A 108 11.87 -1.49 12.06
C GLU A 108 12.83 -0.41 11.54
N ASN A 109 12.67 0.81 12.05
CA ASN A 109 13.52 1.91 11.67
C ASN A 109 14.75 1.94 12.57
N THR A 110 15.91 1.88 11.92
CA THR A 110 17.22 1.87 12.56
C THR A 110 17.65 3.25 13.07
N SER A 111 16.87 4.31 12.80
CA SER A 111 17.17 5.69 13.19
C SER A 111 16.13 6.22 14.18
N ALA A 112 16.60 6.89 15.24
CA ALA A 112 15.73 7.52 16.24
C ALA A 112 14.90 8.64 15.59
N ILE A 113 13.62 8.37 15.37
CA ILE A 113 12.65 9.37 14.91
C ILE A 113 12.40 10.32 16.07
N THR A 114 12.89 11.57 15.95
CA THR A 114 12.67 12.57 17.00
C THR A 114 11.40 13.38 16.72
N GLU A 115 11.17 13.76 15.47
CA GLU A 115 9.97 14.49 15.03
C GLU A 115 9.77 14.33 13.52
N ILE A 116 8.53 14.11 13.06
CA ILE A 116 8.16 14.10 11.65
C ILE A 116 7.57 15.46 11.29
N ALA A 117 8.17 16.15 10.32
CA ALA A 117 7.69 17.46 9.88
C ALA A 117 6.26 17.37 9.32
N GLY A 118 5.47 18.44 9.51
CA GLY A 118 4.08 18.49 9.01
C GLY A 118 3.98 18.21 7.51
N GLU A 119 4.91 18.75 6.72
CA GLU A 119 5.00 18.52 5.27
C GLU A 119 5.17 17.03 4.92
N GLN A 120 5.96 16.28 5.69
CA GLN A 120 6.11 14.83 5.48
C GLN A 120 4.83 14.06 5.82
N LYS A 121 4.07 14.51 6.82
CA LYS A 121 2.77 13.91 7.14
C LYS A 121 1.76 14.18 6.03
N ASP A 122 1.77 15.39 5.48
CA ASP A 122 0.89 15.78 4.38
C ASP A 122 1.23 15.01 3.10
N ASP A 123 2.52 14.86 2.78
CA ASP A 123 2.99 14.06 1.65
C ASP A 123 2.61 12.57 1.82
N PHE A 124 2.88 12.00 2.99
CA PHE A 124 2.48 10.62 3.30
C PHE A 124 0.97 10.42 3.13
N LYS A 125 0.19 11.34 3.71
CA LYS A 125 -1.27 11.31 3.62
C LYS A 125 -1.74 11.41 2.17
N ARG A 126 -1.14 12.30 1.37
CA ARG A 126 -1.47 12.46 -0.05
C ARG A 126 -1.25 11.17 -0.82
N VAL A 127 -0.12 10.50 -0.63
CA VAL A 127 0.16 9.22 -1.31
C VAL A 127 -0.80 8.13 -0.86
N ALA A 128 -1.04 7.99 0.45
CA ALA A 128 -1.98 7.02 0.99
C ALA A 128 -3.41 7.24 0.46
N ASP A 129 -3.88 8.49 0.42
CA ASP A 129 -5.20 8.85 -0.10
C ASP A 129 -5.28 8.61 -1.62
N SER A 130 -4.20 8.85 -2.38
CA SER A 130 -4.13 8.53 -3.81
C SER A 130 -4.24 7.02 -4.08
N VAL A 131 -3.56 6.18 -3.29
CA VAL A 131 -3.68 4.71 -3.40
C VAL A 131 -5.11 4.26 -3.09
N ASP A 132 -5.74 4.84 -2.06
CA ASP A 132 -7.13 4.55 -1.70
C ASP A 132 -8.12 4.97 -2.80
N ALA A 133 -7.92 6.17 -3.37
CA ALA A 133 -8.73 6.69 -4.46
C ALA A 133 -8.61 5.83 -5.72
N LEU A 134 -7.39 5.43 -6.08
CA LEU A 134 -7.10 4.58 -7.24
C LEU A 134 -7.81 3.22 -7.11
N ALA A 135 -7.75 2.58 -5.93
CA ALA A 135 -8.47 1.33 -5.70
C ALA A 135 -9.98 1.51 -5.79
N ARG A 136 -10.56 2.58 -5.22
CA ARG A 136 -12.00 2.87 -5.35
C ARG A 136 -12.41 3.13 -6.80
N GLN A 137 -11.53 3.74 -7.58
CA GLN A 137 -11.77 4.07 -8.97
C GLN A 137 -11.77 2.83 -9.86
N PHE A 138 -10.77 1.96 -9.71
CA PHE A 138 -10.55 0.84 -10.64
C PHE A 138 -11.03 -0.52 -10.12
N ALA A 139 -10.90 -0.80 -8.82
CA ALA A 139 -11.32 -2.08 -8.22
C ALA A 139 -12.84 -2.10 -7.96
N ARG A 140 -13.62 -2.18 -9.05
CA ARG A 140 -15.10 -2.14 -9.02
C ARG A 140 -15.76 -3.49 -9.27
N LYS A 141 -15.05 -4.44 -9.92
CA LYS A 141 -15.62 -5.75 -10.25
C LYS A 141 -15.48 -6.66 -9.03
N ASP A 142 -16.55 -7.33 -8.64
CA ASP A 142 -16.44 -8.37 -7.61
C ASP A 142 -15.53 -9.49 -8.13
N SER A 143 -14.56 -9.88 -7.31
CA SER A 143 -13.74 -11.05 -7.61
C SER A 143 -14.58 -12.29 -7.34
N ALA A 144 -14.68 -13.19 -8.31
CA ALA A 144 -15.16 -14.53 -8.02
C ALA A 144 -14.11 -15.21 -7.15
N VAL A 145 -14.37 -15.28 -5.84
CA VAL A 145 -13.61 -16.09 -4.88
C VAL A 145 -13.95 -17.56 -5.10
#